data_AF-A0A7J9CUV1-F1
#
_entry.id   AF-A0A7J9CUV1-F1
#
_cell.length_a   1.000
_cell.length_b   1.000
_cell.length_c   1.000
_cell.angle_alpha   90.00
_cell.angle_beta   90.00
_cell.angle_gamma   90.00
#
_symmetry.space_group_name_H-M   'P 1'
#
loop_
_entity.id
_entity.type
_entity.pdbx_description
1 polymer ?
#
loop_
_entity_poly.entity_id
_entity_poly.type
_entity_poly.pdbx_seq_one_letter_code
_entity_poly.pdbx_strand_id
1 'polypeptide(L)'
;MNLGDLHKVWEIKSLKRKPGEEEAKKILEKIAKQVQPIWRVKLLLEFCLYNPALLGLNMGAGNHVKLRLRRPNRDWDFYPFDQVLDTMLHKLCYNAYGPHKSSFYKLWDELRKVYFHYFR
;
A
#
# COMPACT_ATOMS: atom_id res chain seq x y z
N MET A 1 -20.62 -8.37 14.94
CA MET A 1 -19.68 -7.63 14.08
C MET A 1 -19.92 -8.08 12.65
N ASN A 2 -20.07 -7.15 11.71
CA ASN A 2 -20.29 -7.48 10.30
C ASN A 2 -18.96 -7.99 9.70
N LEU A 3 -18.97 -9.08 8.93
CA LEU A 3 -17.74 -9.63 8.33
C LEU A 3 -17.03 -8.61 7.41
N GLY A 4 -17.79 -7.66 6.84
CA GLY A 4 -17.26 -6.54 6.06
C GLY A 4 -16.36 -5.59 6.87
N ASP A 5 -16.46 -5.59 8.20
CA ASP A 5 -15.56 -4.80 9.05
C ASP A 5 -14.23 -5.51 9.35
N LEU A 6 -14.06 -6.80 9.03
CA LEU A 6 -12.83 -7.53 9.38
C LEU A 6 -11.66 -7.21 8.45
N HIS A 7 -11.92 -6.88 7.19
CA HIS A 7 -10.90 -6.76 6.15
C HIS A 7 -11.02 -5.43 5.38
N LYS A 8 -10.72 -4.34 6.08
CA LYS A 8 -10.69 -3.00 5.50
C LYS A 8 -9.41 -2.24 5.81
N VAL A 9 -9.29 -1.05 5.25
CA VAL A 9 -8.34 -0.03 5.69
C VAL A 9 -9.10 0.92 6.63
N TRP A 10 -8.68 1.05 7.88
CA TRP A 10 -9.42 1.86 8.87
C TRP A 10 -9.06 3.33 8.83
N GLU A 11 -7.77 3.63 8.77
CA GLU A 11 -7.26 5.00 8.79
C GLU A 11 -6.28 5.22 7.64
N ILE A 12 -6.35 6.42 7.04
CA ILE A 12 -5.49 6.85 5.94
C ILE A 12 -4.84 8.19 6.31
N LYS A 13 -3.52 8.30 6.16
CA LYS A 13 -2.76 9.53 6.47
C LYS A 13 -1.75 9.87 5.37
N SER A 14 -1.91 11.03 4.76
CA SER A 14 -0.95 11.72 3.87
C SER A 14 0.05 12.57 4.67
N LEU A 15 1.13 13.04 4.03
CA LEU A 15 2.08 13.99 4.61
C LEU A 15 1.52 15.43 4.58
N LYS A 16 0.93 15.88 5.69
CA LYS A 16 0.24 17.18 5.83
C LYS A 16 1.01 18.44 5.40
N ARG A 17 2.35 18.41 5.44
CA ARG A 17 3.22 19.55 5.13
C ARG A 17 3.85 19.49 3.73
N LYS A 18 3.51 18.48 2.94
CA LYS A 18 4.00 18.32 1.57
C LYS A 18 3.01 18.96 0.58
N PRO A 19 3.49 19.54 -0.53
CA PRO A 19 2.62 20.06 -1.57
C PRO A 19 1.74 18.95 -2.16
N GLY A 20 0.55 19.27 -2.67
CA GLY A 20 -0.34 18.25 -3.25
C GLY A 20 -0.77 17.16 -2.25
N GLU A 21 -0.95 17.52 -0.98
CA GLU A 21 -1.41 16.62 0.08
C GLU A 21 -2.76 15.95 -0.25
N GLU A 22 -3.70 16.71 -0.80
CA GLU A 22 -5.01 16.22 -1.21
C GLU A 22 -4.89 15.14 -2.31
N GLU A 23 -3.97 15.31 -3.26
CA GLU A 23 -3.71 14.32 -4.31
C GLU A 23 -3.09 13.04 -3.72
N ALA A 24 -2.13 13.20 -2.81
CA ALA A 24 -1.54 12.07 -2.09
C ALA A 24 -2.61 11.28 -1.31
N LYS A 25 -3.54 11.99 -0.66
CA LYS A 25 -4.64 11.37 0.08
C LYS A 25 -5.57 10.61 -0.87
N LYS A 26 -5.96 11.19 -2.00
CA LYS A 26 -6.77 10.53 -3.04
C LYS A 26 -6.11 9.27 -3.57
N ILE A 27 -4.79 9.29 -3.80
CA ILE A 27 -4.04 8.10 -4.21
C ILE A 27 -4.17 7.00 -3.14
N LEU A 28 -3.93 7.32 -1.85
CA LEU A 28 -4.05 6.33 -0.76
C LEU A 28 -5.48 5.79 -0.62
N GLU A 29 -6.50 6.63 -0.75
CA GLU A 29 -7.90 6.20 -0.71
C GLU A 29 -8.23 5.27 -1.87
N LYS A 30 -7.73 5.55 -3.07
CA LYS A 30 -7.92 4.68 -4.24
C LYS A 30 -7.20 3.34 -4.05
N ILE A 31 -5.98 3.34 -3.52
CA ILE A 31 -5.24 2.12 -3.15
C ILE A 31 -6.02 1.31 -2.12
N ALA A 32 -6.52 1.96 -1.07
CA ALA A 32 -7.29 1.31 -0.01
C ALA A 32 -8.57 0.66 -0.53
N LYS A 33 -9.28 1.32 -1.45
CA LYS A 33 -10.46 0.75 -2.12
C LYS A 33 -10.09 -0.46 -2.97
N GLN A 34 -8.99 -0.39 -3.72
CA GLN A 34 -8.58 -1.48 -4.61
C GLN A 34 -8.27 -2.77 -3.84
N VAL A 35 -7.61 -2.68 -2.68
CA VAL A 35 -7.17 -3.89 -1.94
C VAL A 35 -8.22 -4.47 -0.98
N GLN A 36 -9.39 -3.84 -0.89
CA GLN A 36 -10.52 -4.40 -0.15
C GLN A 36 -11.25 -5.47 -0.95
N PRO A 37 -11.87 -6.47 -0.29
CA PRO A 37 -11.97 -6.69 1.15
C PRO A 37 -11.03 -7.82 1.64
N ILE A 38 -9.84 -7.98 1.06
CA ILE A 38 -9.05 -9.21 1.28
C ILE A 38 -8.16 -9.11 2.52
N TRP A 39 -7.80 -7.89 2.94
CA TRP A 39 -6.78 -7.71 3.99
C TRP A 39 -7.15 -6.66 5.03
N ARG A 40 -6.66 -6.90 6.26
CA ARG A 40 -6.81 -6.00 7.39
C ARG A 40 -5.64 -5.02 7.47
N VAL A 41 -5.89 -3.72 7.31
CA VAL A 41 -4.89 -2.67 7.50
C VAL A 41 -5.41 -1.60 8.46
N LYS A 42 -4.84 -1.49 9.66
CA LYS A 42 -5.33 -0.49 10.64
C LYS A 42 -5.00 0.93 10.20
N LEU A 43 -3.77 1.15 9.73
CA LEU A 43 -3.31 2.46 9.27
C LEU A 43 -2.48 2.33 8.00
N LEU A 44 -2.96 2.98 6.92
CA LEU A 44 -2.23 3.19 5.67
C LEU A 44 -1.70 4.63 5.63
N LEU A 45 -0.41 4.82 5.39
CA LEU A 45 0.17 6.16 5.43
C LEU A 45 1.25 6.42 4.37
N GLU A 46 1.36 7.68 3.96
CA GLU A 46 2.45 8.17 3.13
C GLU A 46 3.73 8.36 3.95
N PHE A 47 4.89 8.00 3.38
CA PHE A 47 6.20 8.36 3.96
C PHE A 47 7.22 8.77 2.89
N CYS A 48 8.24 9.54 3.31
CA CYS A 48 9.30 10.01 2.43
C CYS A 48 10.67 10.08 3.15
N LEU A 49 11.07 9.02 3.85
CA LEU A 49 12.27 9.03 4.72
C LEU A 49 13.54 8.48 4.05
N TYR A 50 14.69 9.04 4.47
CA TYR A 50 16.13 8.68 4.38
C TYR A 50 16.66 7.74 3.29
N ASN A 51 16.01 6.61 2.99
CA ASN A 51 16.47 5.70 1.94
C ASN A 51 15.60 5.88 0.67
N PRO A 52 16.15 6.40 -0.43
CA PRO A 52 15.41 6.61 -1.67
C PRO A 52 14.89 5.31 -2.30
N ALA A 53 15.53 4.17 -2.02
CA ALA A 53 15.13 2.86 -2.55
C ALA A 53 13.96 2.23 -1.78
N LEU A 54 13.63 2.74 -0.59
CA LEU A 54 12.54 2.18 0.21
C LEU A 54 11.20 2.70 -0.28
N LEU A 55 10.42 1.82 -0.92
CA LEU A 55 9.10 2.15 -1.49
C LEU A 55 7.93 1.84 -0.56
N GLY A 56 8.09 0.92 0.39
CA GLY A 56 7.04 0.61 1.36
C GLY A 56 7.48 -0.26 2.52
N LEU A 57 6.72 -0.18 3.61
CA LEU A 57 6.92 -0.94 4.85
C LEU A 57 5.60 -1.54 5.33
N ASN A 58 5.66 -2.72 5.92
CA ASN A 58 4.57 -3.32 6.69
C ASN A 58 5.08 -3.65 8.09
N MET A 59 4.47 -3.10 9.13
CA MET A 59 4.82 -3.36 10.53
C MET A 59 3.65 -4.00 11.25
N GLY A 60 3.92 -5.11 11.92
CA GLY A 60 2.93 -5.84 12.71
C GLY A 60 1.78 -6.41 11.87
N ALA A 61 2.11 -7.02 10.71
CA ALA A 61 1.17 -7.73 9.85
C ALA A 61 -0.13 -6.93 9.59
N GLY A 62 0.02 -5.73 9.03
CA GLY A 62 -1.09 -4.86 8.67
C GLY A 62 -1.49 -3.85 9.75
N ASN A 63 -0.83 -3.81 10.91
CA ASN A 63 -1.05 -2.72 11.86
C ASN A 63 -0.67 -1.36 11.24
N HIS A 64 0.48 -1.28 10.56
CA HIS A 64 0.91 -0.07 9.87
C HIS A 64 1.52 -0.42 8.51
N VAL A 65 0.90 0.08 7.44
CA VAL A 65 1.47 0.01 6.09
C VAL A 65 1.86 1.41 5.65
N LYS A 66 3.12 1.57 5.25
CA LYS A 66 3.65 2.84 4.75
C LYS A 66 3.98 2.70 3.28
N LEU A 67 3.53 3.66 2.46
CA LEU A 67 3.83 3.72 1.02
C LEU A 67 4.53 5.03 0.69
N ARG A 68 5.55 4.94 -0.16
CA ARG A 68 6.18 6.12 -0.75
C ARG A 68 5.39 6.47 -2.00
N LEU A 69 4.78 7.65 -2.01
CA LEU A 69 4.01 8.13 -3.16
C LEU A 69 4.83 9.01 -4.09
N ARG A 70 5.90 9.64 -3.58
CA ARG A 70 6.67 10.66 -4.29
C ARG A 70 8.08 10.17 -4.59
N ARG A 71 8.63 10.59 -5.72
CA ARG A 71 10.03 10.36 -6.04
C ARG A 71 10.93 11.10 -5.04
N PRO A 72 12.09 10.53 -4.69
CA PRO A 72 13.05 11.21 -3.82
C PRO A 72 13.41 12.60 -4.34
N ASN A 73 13.43 13.59 -3.46
CA ASN A 73 13.78 14.98 -3.75
C ASN A 73 12.88 15.68 -4.80
N ARG A 74 11.68 15.14 -5.08
CA ARG A 74 10.74 15.69 -6.05
C ARG A 74 9.32 15.61 -5.51
N ASP A 75 8.93 16.60 -4.71
CA ASP A 75 7.67 16.53 -3.98
C ASP A 75 6.43 16.53 -4.89
N TRP A 76 6.49 17.10 -6.11
CA TRP A 76 5.37 17.08 -7.06
C TRP A 76 5.36 15.85 -8.00
N ASP A 77 6.41 15.02 -7.98
CA ASP A 77 6.58 13.88 -8.89
C ASP A 77 6.11 12.61 -8.18
N PHE A 78 4.83 12.26 -8.39
CA PHE A 78 4.23 11.05 -7.85
C PHE A 78 4.58 9.82 -8.69
N TYR A 79 4.74 8.67 -8.03
CA TYR A 79 4.81 7.39 -8.72
C TYR A 79 3.48 7.06 -9.40
N PRO A 80 3.48 6.38 -10.56
CA PRO A 80 2.27 5.89 -11.19
C PRO A 80 1.44 5.05 -10.22
N PHE A 81 0.11 5.17 -10.28
CA PHE A 81 -0.81 4.44 -9.41
C PHE A 81 -0.53 2.93 -9.38
N ASP A 82 -0.32 2.31 -10.54
CA ASP A 82 -0.05 0.87 -10.67
C ASP A 82 1.22 0.46 -9.91
N GLN A 83 2.26 1.30 -9.88
CA GLN A 83 3.49 1.03 -9.14
C GLN A 83 3.26 1.12 -7.62
N VAL A 84 2.44 2.08 -7.18
CA VAL A 84 2.07 2.21 -5.76
C VAL A 84 1.19 1.04 -5.34
N LEU A 85 0.24 0.62 -6.18
CA LEU A 85 -0.61 -0.55 -5.96
C LEU A 85 0.22 -1.82 -5.85
N ASP A 86 1.15 -2.04 -6.77
CA ASP A 86 2.02 -3.20 -6.72
C ASP A 86 2.87 -3.24 -5.44
N THR A 87 3.38 -2.08 -5.02
CA THR A 87 4.09 -1.95 -3.74
C THR A 87 3.17 -2.29 -2.57
N MET A 88 1.91 -1.87 -2.60
CA MET A 88 0.91 -2.24 -1.60
C MET A 88 0.67 -3.75 -1.56
N LEU A 89 0.51 -4.41 -2.71
CA LEU A 89 0.31 -5.86 -2.80
C LEU A 89 1.52 -6.63 -2.23
N HIS A 90 2.74 -6.20 -2.57
CA HIS A 90 3.96 -6.71 -1.95
C HIS A 90 3.88 -6.56 -0.43
N LYS A 91 3.50 -5.38 0.07
CA LYS A 91 3.44 -5.15 1.51
C LYS A 91 2.39 -6.03 2.20
N LEU A 92 1.25 -6.28 1.58
CA LEU A 92 0.21 -7.14 2.13
C LEU A 92 0.66 -8.60 2.24
N CYS A 93 1.56 -9.08 1.38
CA CYS A 93 2.12 -10.43 1.50
C CYS A 93 2.84 -10.67 2.85
N TYR A 94 3.39 -9.62 3.46
CA TYR A 94 3.98 -9.73 4.81
C TYR A 94 2.98 -10.03 5.93
N ASN A 95 1.68 -9.93 5.66
CA ASN A 95 0.67 -10.38 6.63
C ASN A 95 0.65 -11.92 6.77
N ALA A 96 1.08 -12.64 5.72
CA ALA A 96 1.13 -14.10 5.69
C ALA A 96 2.57 -14.64 5.79
N TYR A 97 3.55 -13.97 5.15
CA TYR A 97 4.92 -14.47 5.04
C TYR A 97 5.95 -13.38 5.36
N GLY A 98 6.80 -13.60 6.37
CA GLY A 98 7.86 -12.65 6.72
C GLY A 98 9.01 -12.61 5.71
N PRO A 99 9.72 -13.73 5.46
CA PRO A 99 10.84 -13.75 4.51
C PRO A 99 10.39 -13.80 3.05
N HIS A 100 11.19 -13.21 2.14
CA HIS A 100 11.02 -13.33 0.69
C HIS A 100 11.41 -14.74 0.19
N LYS A 101 10.55 -15.72 0.46
CA LYS A 101 10.67 -17.09 -0.04
C LYS A 101 9.69 -17.33 -1.18
N SER A 102 9.75 -18.50 -1.81
CA SER A 102 8.87 -18.88 -2.92
C SER A 102 7.38 -18.68 -2.61
N SER A 103 6.94 -18.97 -1.38
CA SER A 103 5.54 -18.76 -0.96
C SER A 103 5.13 -17.28 -0.97
N PHE A 104 6.04 -16.38 -0.57
CA PHE A 104 5.81 -14.93 -0.63
C PHE A 104 5.59 -14.48 -2.08
N TYR A 105 6.50 -14.86 -2.98
CA TYR A 105 6.43 -14.47 -4.38
C TYR A 105 5.22 -15.07 -5.09
N LYS A 106 4.85 -16.32 -4.74
CA LYS A 106 3.64 -16.95 -5.27
C LYS A 106 2.38 -16.17 -4.88
N LEU A 107 2.24 -15.80 -3.60
CA LEU A 107 1.12 -14.99 -3.15
C LEU A 107 1.08 -13.62 -3.85
N TRP A 108 2.24 -12.97 -3.99
CA TRP A 108 2.30 -11.67 -4.66
C TRP A 108 1.88 -11.75 -6.13
N ASP A 109 2.32 -12.78 -6.85
CA ASP A 109 1.92 -13.03 -8.24
C ASP A 109 0.42 -13.30 -8.38
N GLU A 110 -0.16 -14.10 -7.49
CA GLU A 110 -1.61 -14.36 -7.46
C GLU A 110 -2.40 -13.07 -7.21
N LEU A 111 -1.99 -12.24 -6.25
CA LEU A 111 -2.61 -10.94 -6.01
C LEU A 111 -2.51 -10.03 -7.25
N ARG A 112 -1.35 -9.99 -7.91
CA ARG A 112 -1.15 -9.16 -9.12
C ARG A 112 -2.08 -9.61 -10.26
N LYS A 113 -2.26 -10.92 -10.47
CA LYS A 113 -3.22 -11.43 -11.46
C LYS A 113 -4.62 -10.92 -11.15
N VAL A 114 -5.07 -11.07 -9.90
CA VAL A 114 -6.38 -10.59 -9.47
C VAL A 114 -6.54 -9.09 -9.75
N TYR A 115 -5.62 -8.26 -9.27
CA TYR A 115 -5.81 -6.80 -9.28
C TYR A 115 -5.43 -6.08 -10.58
N PHE A 116 -4.53 -6.63 -11.40
CA PHE A 116 -4.14 -6.01 -12.67
C PHE A 116 -4.83 -6.63 -13.89
N HIS A 117 -5.30 -7.87 -13.80
CA HIS A 117 -5.94 -8.56 -14.93
C HIS A 117 -7.47 -8.61 -14.80
N TYR A 118 -8.00 -8.87 -13.60
CA TYR A 118 -9.45 -9.10 -13.43
C TYR A 118 -10.23 -7.88 -12.93
N PHE A 119 -9.59 -6.96 -12.19
CA PHE A 119 -10.24 -5.79 -11.59
C PHE A 119 -9.83 -4.45 -12.22
N ARG A 120 -9.49 -4.46 -13.51
CA ARG A 120 -9.09 -3.28 -14.27
C ARG A 120 -10.19 -2.82 -15.22
#